data_AF-A0A7C2UHP1-F1
#
_entry.id   AF-A0A7C2UHP1-F1
#
_cell.length_a   1.000
_cell.length_b   1.000
_cell.length_c   1.000
_cell.angle_alpha   90.00
_cell.angle_beta   90.00
_cell.angle_gamma   90.00
#
_symmetry.space_group_name_H-M   'P 1'
#
loop_
_entity.id
_entity.type
_entity.pdbx_description
1 polymer ?
#
loop_
_entity_poly.entity_id
_entity_poly.type
_entity_poly.pdbx_seq_one_letter_code
_entity_poly.pdbx_strand_id
1 'polypeptide(L)'
;MGRAQDSGDGGGDRAHGGGARRPQPHGGARGHRQRRGALPVRRPPWRHRRLLRLRLCLPGAGAGASPGLSGGLRPLPGGMDRPWGLGPPALHRQGAGGHRPGGLAGHSRRPTPDATSDGGLRLLGLPQPATAGGAAMSGDGYSLAELMCIEAARLMPDEGVAVLGLGLPVLAGALAKCLHHPDLVVCTEVGAIDWRPDPSAVARAPIGIHDLVLNDGAAMTTDMVDVLAALLMGGRVDMGTLTAAQIDRYGNLNTLVIGDYASPERRLAGTGGNTDIACLARRVLVLIPQEPRRWVERADFITSPGYIDGPGGRRRAGLGPQGPNLVVSTMGVYGFDTPDGGETGSCQLVLEAVFPGFEPETVQALVPWPLQVAPEVREVEPPTAEELRTLRRLDPFRHYLAPGRY
;
A
#
# COMPACT_ATOMS: atom_id res chain seq x y z
N MET A 1 33.58 62.02 -51.50
CA MET A 1 32.34 62.74 -51.84
C MET A 1 31.33 62.42 -50.74
N GLY A 2 30.80 63.31 -49.90
CA GLY A 2 30.95 64.74 -49.70
C GLY A 2 29.85 65.18 -48.71
N ARG A 3 30.26 65.82 -47.60
CA ARG A 3 29.56 66.83 -46.74
C ARG A 3 28.24 66.44 -46.04
N ALA A 4 28.17 66.46 -44.70
CA ALA A 4 28.02 67.59 -43.74
C ALA A 4 26.55 68.06 -43.65
N GLN A 5 25.89 68.27 -42.50
CA GLN A 5 26.15 69.18 -41.36
C GLN A 5 25.26 68.75 -40.14
N ASP A 6 25.77 68.70 -38.91
CA ASP A 6 25.70 69.74 -37.82
C ASP A 6 24.25 70.11 -37.39
N SER A 7 23.87 70.20 -36.12
CA SER A 7 24.56 70.67 -34.90
C SER A 7 23.73 70.24 -33.66
N GLY A 8 24.33 69.80 -32.55
CA GLY A 8 24.56 70.62 -31.34
C GLY A 8 23.41 70.42 -30.34
N ASP A 9 23.55 70.31 -29.02
CA ASP A 9 24.66 70.42 -28.08
C ASP A 9 24.08 69.99 -26.70
N GLY A 10 24.95 69.71 -25.72
CA GLY A 10 24.55 69.79 -24.29
C GLY A 10 24.49 68.46 -23.53
N GLY A 11 25.62 68.11 -22.91
CA GLY A 11 25.75 67.03 -21.94
C GLY A 11 25.00 67.25 -20.62
N GLY A 12 24.82 66.15 -19.88
CA GLY A 12 24.26 66.14 -18.55
C GLY A 12 24.93 65.07 -17.69
N ASP A 13 25.86 65.52 -16.87
CA ASP A 13 26.60 64.76 -15.88
C ASP A 13 25.74 64.41 -14.65
N ARG A 14 26.14 63.38 -13.93
CA ARG A 14 25.47 62.84 -12.73
C ARG A 14 25.74 63.71 -11.49
N ALA A 15 24.76 63.84 -10.58
CA ALA A 15 25.01 63.82 -9.13
C ALA A 15 23.73 63.79 -8.25
N HIS A 16 23.71 62.79 -7.36
CA HIS A 16 23.30 62.77 -5.95
C HIS A 16 21.99 63.41 -5.42
N GLY A 17 21.28 62.60 -4.60
CA GLY A 17 20.93 63.02 -3.23
C GLY A 17 19.45 62.98 -2.82
N GLY A 18 19.09 61.95 -2.04
CA GLY A 18 18.28 61.98 -0.80
C GLY A 18 16.98 62.78 -0.66
N GLY A 19 15.97 62.14 -0.06
CA GLY A 19 15.01 62.83 0.82
C GLY A 19 13.54 62.58 0.53
N ALA A 20 12.87 61.94 1.49
CA ALA A 20 11.44 61.63 1.50
C ALA A 20 10.53 62.87 1.43
N ARG A 21 9.35 62.73 0.79
CA ARG A 21 8.07 63.36 1.19
C ARG A 21 6.89 62.80 0.37
N ARG A 22 5.80 62.48 1.06
CA ARG A 22 4.48 62.12 0.49
C ARG A 22 3.93 63.28 -0.37
N PRO A 23 3.06 62.97 -1.34
CA PRO A 23 1.88 63.80 -1.53
C PRO A 23 0.57 63.00 -1.62
N GLN A 24 -0.47 63.59 -1.06
CA GLN A 24 -1.88 63.32 -1.31
C GLN A 24 -2.36 64.16 -2.53
N PRO A 25 -3.60 63.98 -3.05
CA PRO A 25 -3.84 63.64 -4.45
C PRO A 25 -4.49 64.76 -5.27
N HIS A 26 -4.30 64.78 -6.60
CA HIS A 26 -5.25 65.37 -7.55
C HIS A 26 -5.11 64.78 -8.97
N GLY A 27 -6.25 64.65 -9.66
CA GLY A 27 -6.33 64.70 -11.13
C GLY A 27 -6.47 63.37 -11.85
N GLY A 28 -7.70 63.01 -12.22
CA GLY A 28 -8.04 61.73 -12.84
C GLY A 28 -7.68 61.58 -14.33
N ALA A 29 -7.66 60.32 -14.77
CA ALA A 29 -7.98 59.93 -16.14
C ALA A 29 -8.69 58.57 -16.09
N ARG A 30 -9.77 58.48 -16.87
CA ARG A 30 -10.71 57.35 -16.93
C ARG A 30 -10.02 56.07 -17.42
N GLY A 31 -10.12 54.99 -16.65
CA GLY A 31 -9.80 53.64 -17.07
C GLY A 31 -10.91 52.68 -16.65
N HIS A 32 -11.57 52.06 -17.62
CA HIS A 32 -12.63 51.06 -17.44
C HIS A 32 -12.16 49.92 -16.52
N ARG A 33 -12.69 49.86 -15.29
CA ARG A 33 -12.55 48.69 -14.40
C ARG A 33 -13.48 47.59 -14.90
N GLN A 34 -12.93 46.57 -15.56
CA GLN A 34 -13.54 45.25 -15.62
C GLN A 34 -13.59 44.71 -14.18
N ARG A 35 -14.82 44.50 -13.67
CA ARG A 35 -15.04 43.74 -12.43
C ARG A 35 -14.59 42.30 -12.68
N ARG A 36 -13.60 41.83 -11.92
CA ARG A 36 -13.32 40.40 -11.78
C ARG A 36 -14.54 39.75 -11.11
N GLY A 37 -15.39 39.12 -11.91
CA GLY A 37 -16.45 38.25 -11.41
C GLY A 37 -15.82 37.02 -10.77
N ALA A 38 -16.28 36.67 -9.58
CA ALA A 38 -15.98 35.39 -8.97
C ALA A 38 -16.53 34.27 -9.88
N LEU A 39 -15.72 33.24 -10.13
CA LEU A 39 -16.15 32.04 -10.84
C LEU A 39 -17.26 31.34 -10.04
N PRO A 40 -18.34 30.86 -10.69
CA PRO A 40 -19.39 30.16 -9.97
C PRO A 40 -18.89 28.78 -9.53
N VAL A 41 -18.87 28.55 -8.23
CA VAL A 41 -18.68 27.21 -7.64
C VAL A 41 -19.90 26.37 -8.03
N ARG A 42 -19.72 25.44 -8.98
CA ARG A 42 -20.75 24.43 -9.28
C ARG A 42 -20.88 23.50 -8.07
N ARG A 43 -22.05 23.48 -7.44
CA ARG A 43 -22.39 22.47 -6.44
C ARG A 43 -22.70 21.14 -7.17
N PRO A 44 -22.16 20.00 -6.73
CA PRO A 44 -22.49 18.71 -7.31
C PRO A 44 -23.95 18.31 -6.98
N PRO A 45 -24.65 17.60 -7.89
CA PRO A 45 -26.06 17.27 -7.73
C PRO A 45 -26.22 15.92 -7.03
N TRP A 46 -25.68 15.73 -5.83
CA TRP A 46 -25.87 14.47 -5.11
C TRP A 46 -26.27 14.72 -3.66
N ARG A 47 -27.49 14.29 -3.32
CA ARG A 47 -28.05 14.37 -1.97
C ARG A 47 -27.34 13.33 -1.10
N HIS A 48 -26.51 13.79 -0.16
CA HIS A 48 -25.93 12.94 0.87
C HIS A 48 -27.03 12.19 1.64
N ARG A 49 -26.94 10.86 1.69
CA ARG A 49 -27.58 10.05 2.72
C ARG A 49 -26.49 9.40 3.57
N ARG A 50 -26.60 9.64 4.89
CA ARG A 50 -25.86 9.07 6.02
C ARG A 50 -24.39 9.48 6.14
N LEU A 51 -24.17 10.61 6.81
CA LEU A 51 -22.93 10.88 7.54
C LEU A 51 -22.72 9.75 8.58
N LEU A 52 -21.59 9.05 8.50
CA LEU A 52 -21.07 8.24 9.60
C LEU A 52 -20.84 9.18 10.80
N ARG A 53 -21.79 9.19 11.74
CA ARG A 53 -21.60 9.85 13.02
C ARG A 53 -20.72 8.93 13.88
N LEU A 54 -19.43 9.21 13.97
CA LEU A 54 -18.61 8.69 15.05
C LEU A 54 -19.16 9.22 16.38
N ARG A 55 -19.86 8.38 17.12
CA ARG A 55 -20.03 8.57 18.57
C ARG A 55 -18.85 7.89 19.25
N LEU A 56 -17.85 8.68 19.65
CA LEU A 56 -16.89 8.24 20.66
C LEU A 56 -17.68 8.05 21.97
N CYS A 57 -17.90 6.81 22.39
CA CYS A 57 -18.30 6.55 23.76
C CYS A 57 -17.05 6.71 24.64
N LEU A 58 -16.90 7.88 25.25
CA LEU A 58 -16.00 8.07 26.37
C LEU A 58 -16.52 7.26 27.57
N PRO A 59 -15.74 6.35 28.16
CA PRO A 59 -16.14 5.69 29.40
C PRO A 59 -16.22 6.74 30.53
N GLY A 60 -17.41 6.97 31.08
CA GLY A 60 -17.58 7.79 32.30
C GLY A 60 -18.67 8.88 32.29
N ALA A 61 -19.36 9.14 31.18
CA ALA A 61 -20.48 10.10 31.17
C ALA A 61 -21.83 9.36 31.27
N GLY A 62 -22.32 9.17 32.49
CA GLY A 62 -23.61 8.52 32.76
C GLY A 62 -24.77 9.50 32.92
N ALA A 63 -25.97 9.06 32.51
CA ALA A 63 -27.23 9.28 33.23
C ALA A 63 -28.26 8.22 32.78
N GLY A 64 -28.65 7.31 33.69
CA GLY A 64 -29.77 6.38 33.53
C GLY A 64 -29.48 4.95 34.00
N ALA A 65 -29.81 4.65 35.27
CA ALA A 65 -29.79 3.32 35.91
C ALA A 65 -30.86 2.36 35.31
N SER A 66 -30.83 1.01 35.37
CA SER A 66 -30.30 -0.03 36.29
C SER A 66 -30.17 -1.40 35.53
N PRO A 67 -30.01 -2.58 36.16
CA PRO A 67 -28.73 -3.23 36.51
C PRO A 67 -28.52 -4.63 35.90
N GLY A 68 -27.27 -5.09 35.80
CA GLY A 68 -26.98 -6.52 35.62
C GLY A 68 -25.61 -6.83 35.00
N LEU A 69 -24.70 -7.39 35.82
CA LEU A 69 -23.42 -8.03 35.47
C LEU A 69 -22.24 -7.08 35.17
N SER A 70 -21.70 -6.48 36.23
CA SER A 70 -20.37 -5.86 36.24
C SER A 70 -19.27 -6.90 36.40
N GLY A 71 -18.66 -7.31 35.30
CA GLY A 71 -17.36 -8.00 35.25
C GLY A 71 -16.29 -7.06 34.69
N GLY A 72 -16.01 -5.96 35.39
CA GLY A 72 -15.01 -4.97 34.99
C GLY A 72 -13.58 -5.44 35.29
N LEU A 73 -12.68 -5.24 34.33
CA LEU A 73 -11.24 -5.46 34.46
C LEU A 73 -10.69 -4.71 35.69
N ARG A 74 -10.03 -5.45 36.58
CA ARG A 74 -9.29 -4.87 37.72
C ARG A 74 -7.94 -4.33 37.24
N PRO A 75 -7.55 -3.09 37.57
CA PRO A 75 -6.19 -2.64 37.38
C PRO A 75 -5.25 -3.35 38.37
N LEU A 76 -4.09 -3.78 37.88
CA LEU A 76 -3.00 -4.31 38.70
C LEU A 76 -2.46 -3.19 39.61
N PRO A 77 -2.29 -3.42 40.92
CA PRO A 77 -1.68 -2.44 41.81
C PRO A 77 -0.15 -2.56 41.72
N GLY A 78 0.51 -1.50 41.23
CA GLY A 78 1.96 -1.41 41.22
C GLY A 78 2.43 -0.10 40.59
N GLY A 79 2.61 0.93 41.42
CA GLY A 79 3.08 2.24 40.99
C GLY A 79 4.51 2.20 40.43
N MET A 80 4.74 2.95 39.36
CA MET A 80 6.06 3.39 38.93
C MET A 80 6.03 4.90 38.73
N ASP A 81 6.10 5.63 39.84
CA ASP A 81 6.68 6.97 39.83
C ASP A 81 8.20 6.80 39.82
N ARG A 82 8.83 7.08 38.68
CA ARG A 82 10.27 7.41 38.65
C ARG A 82 10.48 8.65 37.77
N PRO A 83 11.14 9.70 38.29
CA PRO A 83 11.43 10.89 37.52
C PRO A 83 12.55 10.63 36.51
N TRP A 84 12.44 11.28 35.35
CA TRP A 84 13.46 11.31 34.30
C TRP A 84 14.76 11.91 34.85
N GLY A 85 15.80 11.09 34.97
CA GLY A 85 17.12 11.52 35.41
C GLY A 85 18.21 10.56 34.94
N LEU A 86 19.10 11.10 34.10
CA LEU A 86 20.48 10.67 33.79
C LEU A 86 20.64 9.31 33.09
N GLY A 87 21.07 9.38 31.83
CA GLY A 87 21.45 8.23 31.01
C GLY A 87 22.65 7.44 31.57
N PRO A 88 22.82 6.17 31.19
CA PRO A 88 23.89 5.32 31.72
C PRO A 88 25.28 5.72 31.18
N PRO A 89 26.36 5.50 31.96
CA PRO A 89 27.70 5.87 31.56
C PRO A 89 28.28 4.92 30.52
N ALA A 90 29.21 5.45 29.73
CA ALA A 90 29.93 4.76 28.66
C ALA A 90 30.65 3.49 29.16
N LEU A 91 30.50 2.40 28.40
CA LEU A 91 31.29 1.19 28.55
C LEU A 91 32.75 1.47 28.16
N HIS A 92 33.62 1.47 29.17
CA HIS A 92 35.08 1.42 29.03
C HIS A 92 35.48 0.13 28.28
N ARG A 93 36.02 0.27 27.07
CA ARG A 93 36.90 -0.77 26.49
C ARG A 93 38.30 -0.59 27.07
N GLN A 94 38.80 -1.63 27.72
CA GLN A 94 40.20 -1.74 28.14
C GLN A 94 41.09 -1.76 26.90
N GLY A 95 42.00 -0.80 26.78
CA GLY A 95 43.10 -0.81 25.84
C GLY A 95 44.32 -1.46 26.48
N ALA A 96 44.81 -2.55 25.87
CA ALA A 96 46.16 -3.03 26.12
C ALA A 96 47.15 -2.12 25.36
N GLY A 97 48.16 -1.60 26.08
CA GLY A 97 49.33 -0.97 25.48
C GLY A 97 50.13 -1.99 24.66
N GLY A 98 51.09 -1.63 23.82
CA GLY A 98 51.73 -0.38 23.48
C GLY A 98 52.95 -0.76 22.63
N HIS A 99 53.21 -0.03 21.55
CA HIS A 99 54.56 0.25 21.02
C HIS A 99 54.45 1.04 19.71
N ARG A 100 55.20 2.15 19.66
CA ARG A 100 55.65 2.92 18.49
C ARG A 100 57.19 3.00 18.62
N PRO A 101 57.98 3.48 17.63
CA PRO A 101 57.60 4.09 16.33
C PRO A 101 58.44 3.59 15.13
N GLY A 102 58.10 4.03 13.90
CA GLY A 102 59.08 4.15 12.82
C GLY A 102 58.51 4.04 11.40
N GLY A 103 58.78 5.04 10.56
CA GLY A 103 58.78 4.88 9.09
C GLY A 103 57.66 5.58 8.33
N LEU A 104 57.88 6.85 7.98
CA LEU A 104 57.19 7.55 6.90
C LEU A 104 57.64 6.96 5.54
N ALA A 105 56.69 6.50 4.72
CA ALA A 105 56.94 6.25 3.30
C ALA A 105 55.69 6.56 2.45
N GLY A 106 55.96 7.26 1.34
CA GLY A 106 55.05 8.01 0.47
C GLY A 106 53.74 7.33 0.05
N HIS A 107 52.68 8.14 0.02
CA HIS A 107 51.52 7.90 -0.83
C HIS A 107 51.68 8.72 -2.11
N SER A 108 51.80 8.00 -3.23
CA SER A 108 51.78 8.56 -4.58
C SER A 108 50.42 9.21 -4.86
N ARG A 109 50.45 10.51 -5.17
CA ARG A 109 49.31 11.28 -5.67
C ARG A 109 48.81 10.66 -6.99
N ARG A 110 47.51 10.34 -7.06
CA ARG A 110 46.81 10.19 -8.34
C ARG A 110 46.31 11.57 -8.81
N PRO A 111 46.31 11.86 -10.12
CA PRO A 111 46.01 13.19 -10.62
C PRO A 111 44.49 13.43 -10.67
N THR A 112 44.11 14.67 -10.36
CA THR A 112 42.80 15.27 -10.67
C THR A 112 42.67 15.49 -12.17
N PRO A 113 41.54 15.17 -12.82
CA PRO A 113 41.20 15.75 -14.11
C PRO A 113 40.41 17.04 -13.92
N ASP A 114 40.82 18.03 -14.72
CA ASP A 114 40.22 19.34 -14.88
C ASP A 114 38.74 19.30 -15.28
N ALA A 115 38.03 20.32 -14.80
CA ALA A 115 36.70 20.67 -15.24
C ALA A 115 36.75 21.39 -16.59
N THR A 116 36.11 20.82 -17.61
CA THR A 116 35.54 21.59 -18.72
C THR A 116 34.14 21.06 -19.01
N SER A 117 33.21 22.02 -19.01
CA SER A 117 31.79 21.98 -19.30
C SER A 117 31.35 21.08 -20.48
N ASP A 118 30.35 20.24 -20.24
CA ASP A 118 29.07 20.37 -20.95
C ASP A 118 27.94 19.65 -20.19
N GLY A 119 26.79 20.33 -20.07
CA GLY A 119 25.65 19.92 -19.26
C GLY A 119 24.84 18.81 -19.92
N GLY A 120 24.70 17.69 -19.21
CA GLY A 120 23.75 16.62 -19.56
C GLY A 120 23.70 15.57 -18.46
N LEU A 121 22.66 15.60 -17.62
CA LEU A 121 22.34 14.53 -16.68
C LEU A 121 22.12 13.23 -17.46
N ARG A 122 23.15 12.38 -17.55
CA ARG A 122 23.02 11.01 -18.03
C ARG A 122 22.33 10.19 -16.95
N LEU A 123 21.04 9.92 -17.16
CA LEU A 123 20.28 8.92 -16.43
C LEU A 123 21.03 7.58 -16.56
N LEU A 124 21.55 7.04 -15.45
CA LEU A 124 22.15 5.71 -15.39
C LEU A 124 21.16 4.69 -15.97
N GLY A 125 21.56 4.03 -17.05
CA GLY A 125 20.76 3.04 -17.75
C GLY A 125 20.31 1.93 -16.81
N LEU A 126 19.00 1.71 -16.76
CA LEU A 126 18.40 0.55 -16.10
C LEU A 126 18.91 -0.72 -16.80
N PRO A 127 19.29 -1.77 -16.06
CA PRO A 127 19.66 -3.05 -16.67
C PRO A 127 18.44 -3.61 -17.42
N GLN A 128 18.64 -4.03 -18.67
CA GLN A 128 17.64 -4.82 -19.38
C GLN A 128 17.45 -6.16 -18.66
N PRO A 129 16.20 -6.58 -18.35
CA PRO A 129 15.97 -7.88 -17.77
C PRO A 129 16.27 -8.97 -18.80
N ALA A 130 17.02 -9.97 -18.35
CA ALA A 130 17.26 -11.21 -19.08
C ALA A 130 15.93 -11.89 -19.40
N THR A 131 15.81 -12.34 -20.64
CA THR A 131 14.70 -13.14 -21.15
C THR A 131 14.72 -14.53 -20.50
N ALA A 132 13.92 -14.77 -19.47
CA ALA A 132 13.57 -16.09 -19.00
C ALA A 132 12.26 -16.05 -18.19
N GLY A 133 11.23 -16.79 -18.64
CA GLY A 133 9.94 -16.93 -17.97
C GLY A 133 8.80 -16.32 -18.78
N GLY A 134 8.33 -17.03 -19.80
CA GLY A 134 7.23 -16.58 -20.66
C GLY A 134 5.96 -16.37 -19.85
N ALA A 135 5.39 -15.17 -19.94
CA ALA A 135 4.01 -14.94 -19.55
C ALA A 135 3.13 -15.84 -20.43
N ALA A 136 2.46 -16.81 -19.82
CA ALA A 136 1.42 -17.56 -20.51
C ALA A 136 0.28 -16.57 -20.83
N MET A 137 0.26 -16.09 -22.07
CA MET A 137 -0.92 -15.47 -22.65
C MET A 137 -1.94 -16.59 -22.88
N SER A 138 -3.13 -16.48 -22.29
CA SER A 138 -4.23 -17.35 -22.73
C SER A 138 -4.55 -17.01 -24.20
N GLY A 139 -5.15 -17.96 -24.93
CA GLY A 139 -5.56 -17.77 -26.33
C GLY A 139 -6.51 -16.58 -26.56
N ASP A 140 -7.02 -15.97 -25.49
CA ASP A 140 -8.09 -14.98 -25.46
C ASP A 140 -7.63 -13.53 -25.20
N GLY A 141 -6.32 -13.25 -25.27
CA GLY A 141 -5.80 -11.87 -25.28
C GLY A 141 -5.68 -11.19 -23.90
N TYR A 142 -5.67 -11.98 -22.82
CA TYR A 142 -5.35 -11.54 -21.46
C TYR A 142 -4.29 -12.44 -20.81
N SER A 143 -3.65 -11.94 -19.76
CA SER A 143 -2.71 -12.72 -18.94
C SER A 143 -3.39 -13.28 -17.69
N LEU A 144 -2.87 -14.39 -17.17
CA LEU A 144 -3.37 -14.99 -15.93
C LEU A 144 -3.30 -14.03 -14.73
N ALA A 145 -2.31 -13.12 -14.71
CA ALA A 145 -2.20 -12.09 -13.68
C ALA A 145 -3.30 -11.01 -13.78
N GLU A 146 -3.73 -10.68 -15.01
CA GLU A 146 -4.89 -9.81 -15.23
C GLU A 146 -6.15 -10.48 -14.69
N LEU A 147 -6.39 -11.76 -15.02
CA LEU A 147 -7.56 -12.50 -14.53
C LEU A 147 -7.53 -12.68 -13.00
N MET A 148 -6.37 -12.93 -12.39
CA MET A 148 -6.20 -12.96 -10.93
C MET A 148 -6.63 -11.65 -10.28
N CYS A 149 -6.20 -10.52 -10.84
CA CYS A 149 -6.57 -9.20 -10.32
C CYS A 149 -8.07 -8.90 -10.50
N ILE A 150 -8.66 -9.33 -11.62
CA ILE A 150 -10.09 -9.15 -11.92
C ILE A 150 -10.96 -10.03 -11.02
N GLU A 151 -10.64 -11.31 -10.88
CA GLU A 151 -11.41 -12.22 -10.03
C GLU A 151 -11.35 -11.78 -8.56
N ALA A 152 -10.18 -11.34 -8.09
CA ALA A 152 -10.08 -10.74 -6.76
C ALA A 152 -10.92 -9.48 -6.60
N ALA A 153 -11.07 -8.66 -7.65
CA ALA A 153 -11.94 -7.49 -7.63
C ALA A 153 -13.43 -7.87 -7.59
N ARG A 154 -13.84 -8.93 -8.30
CA ARG A 154 -15.22 -9.46 -8.31
C ARG A 154 -15.63 -10.09 -6.97
N LEU A 155 -14.67 -10.65 -6.23
CA LEU A 155 -14.90 -11.35 -4.96
C LEU A 155 -14.95 -10.43 -3.73
N MET A 156 -14.74 -9.12 -3.91
CA MET A 156 -14.89 -8.15 -2.82
C MET A 156 -16.38 -7.97 -2.47
N PRO A 157 -16.72 -7.49 -1.26
CA PRO A 157 -18.11 -7.23 -0.91
C PRO A 157 -18.60 -5.93 -1.55
N ASP A 158 -19.90 -5.86 -1.85
CA ASP A 158 -20.55 -4.66 -2.41
C ASP A 158 -20.46 -3.43 -1.48
N GLU A 159 -20.49 -3.68 -0.17
CA GLU A 159 -20.48 -2.67 0.88
C GLU A 159 -19.58 -3.08 2.05
N GLY A 160 -19.35 -2.13 2.97
CA GLY A 160 -18.50 -2.31 4.15
C GLY A 160 -17.17 -1.58 4.02
N VAL A 161 -16.23 -1.88 4.90
CA VAL A 161 -14.89 -1.26 4.94
C VAL A 161 -13.83 -2.27 4.55
N ALA A 162 -13.10 -1.99 3.47
CA ALA A 162 -11.95 -2.77 3.02
C ALA A 162 -10.64 -2.01 3.24
N VAL A 163 -9.67 -2.64 3.92
CA VAL A 163 -8.29 -2.13 3.99
C VAL A 163 -7.46 -2.83 2.94
N LEU A 164 -6.90 -2.06 2.01
CA LEU A 164 -6.12 -2.58 0.89
C LEU A 164 -4.63 -2.65 1.22
N GLY A 165 -4.04 -3.83 1.04
CA GLY A 165 -2.59 -4.00 1.04
C GLY A 165 -1.94 -3.43 -0.23
N LEU A 166 -0.62 -3.26 -0.18
CA LEU A 166 0.18 -2.83 -1.32
C LEU A 166 0.37 -3.93 -2.37
N GLY A 167 0.65 -3.53 -3.61
CA GLY A 167 0.87 -4.46 -4.71
C GLY A 167 -0.42 -4.73 -5.50
N LEU A 168 -0.62 -5.98 -5.88
CA LEU A 168 -1.86 -6.42 -6.52
C LEU A 168 -3.16 -6.11 -5.74
N PRO A 169 -3.19 -6.17 -4.38
CA PRO A 169 -4.42 -5.87 -3.64
C PRO A 169 -4.94 -4.44 -3.84
N VAL A 170 -4.08 -3.42 -3.93
CA VAL A 170 -4.52 -2.04 -4.21
C VAL A 170 -5.04 -1.89 -5.64
N LEU A 171 -4.43 -2.58 -6.61
CA LEU A 171 -4.92 -2.58 -8.00
C LEU A 171 -6.28 -3.26 -8.12
N ALA A 172 -6.46 -4.42 -7.48
CA ALA A 172 -7.73 -5.14 -7.44
C ALA A 172 -8.81 -4.32 -6.74
N GLY A 173 -8.49 -3.68 -5.61
CA GLY A 173 -9.44 -2.82 -4.90
C GLY A 173 -9.82 -1.55 -5.68
N ALA A 174 -8.87 -0.97 -6.44
CA ALA A 174 -9.17 0.12 -7.35
C ALA A 174 -10.15 -0.32 -8.46
N LEU A 175 -9.90 -1.48 -9.08
CA LEU A 175 -10.78 -2.05 -10.10
C LEU A 175 -12.18 -2.36 -9.53
N ALA A 176 -12.24 -3.00 -8.37
CA ALA A 176 -13.46 -3.29 -7.62
C ALA A 176 -14.30 -2.03 -7.44
N LYS A 177 -13.70 -0.96 -6.90
CA LYS A 177 -14.37 0.33 -6.66
C LYS A 177 -14.87 1.00 -7.95
N CYS A 178 -14.15 0.82 -9.06
CA CYS A 178 -14.55 1.38 -10.35
C CYS A 178 -15.73 0.63 -11.01
N LEU A 179 -15.78 -0.70 -10.92
CA LEU A 179 -16.68 -1.52 -11.74
C LEU A 179 -17.70 -2.35 -10.98
N HIS A 180 -17.31 -2.94 -9.85
CA HIS A 180 -18.10 -3.98 -9.19
C HIS A 180 -18.78 -3.48 -7.92
N HIS A 181 -18.04 -2.75 -7.09
CA HIS A 181 -18.43 -2.41 -5.72
C HIS A 181 -18.21 -0.90 -5.46
N PRO A 182 -18.96 -0.01 -6.12
CA PRO A 182 -18.78 1.44 -5.99
C PRO A 182 -19.06 1.97 -4.56
N ASP A 183 -19.83 1.23 -3.77
CA ASP A 183 -20.21 1.58 -2.40
C ASP A 183 -19.24 1.01 -1.34
N LEU A 184 -18.28 0.15 -1.72
CA LEU A 184 -17.27 -0.42 -0.81
C LEU A 184 -16.32 0.67 -0.31
N VAL A 185 -16.27 0.95 0.99
CA VAL A 185 -15.35 1.95 1.55
C VAL A 185 -13.92 1.40 1.51
N VAL A 186 -13.14 1.88 0.55
CA VAL A 186 -11.74 1.50 0.38
C VAL A 186 -10.84 2.41 1.22
N CYS A 187 -10.06 1.79 2.08
CA CYS A 187 -9.07 2.43 2.94
C CYS A 187 -7.66 1.92 2.64
N THR A 188 -6.66 2.77 2.83
CA THR A 188 -5.26 2.34 2.90
C THR A 188 -4.72 2.52 4.31
N GLU A 189 -3.72 1.74 4.70
CA GLU A 189 -3.19 1.74 6.07
C GLU A 189 -2.69 3.11 6.55
N VAL A 190 -2.44 4.05 5.64
CA VAL A 190 -1.88 5.38 5.96
C VAL A 190 -2.90 6.52 6.00
N GLY A 191 -4.19 6.21 6.01
CA GLY A 191 -5.22 7.22 6.29
C GLY A 191 -5.98 7.76 5.09
N ALA A 192 -5.79 7.23 3.88
CA ALA A 192 -6.74 7.53 2.80
C ALA A 192 -8.02 6.71 3.01
N ILE A 193 -9.16 7.37 3.21
CA ILE A 193 -10.46 6.74 3.52
C ILE A 193 -11.49 7.06 2.44
N ASP A 194 -12.19 6.02 2.00
CA ASP A 194 -13.13 6.02 0.85
C ASP A 194 -12.50 6.68 -0.38
N TRP A 195 -11.29 6.24 -0.75
CA TRP A 195 -10.65 6.70 -1.98
C TRP A 195 -11.48 6.25 -3.20
N ARG A 196 -11.79 7.20 -4.08
CA ARG A 196 -12.59 6.98 -5.29
C ARG A 196 -11.74 7.26 -6.53
N PRO A 197 -11.10 6.23 -7.12
CA PRO A 197 -10.39 6.40 -8.37
C PRO A 197 -11.33 6.94 -9.44
N ASP A 198 -10.92 8.03 -10.10
CA ASP A 198 -11.54 8.51 -11.32
C ASP A 198 -10.57 8.25 -12.49
N PRO A 199 -10.77 7.16 -13.27
CA PRO A 199 -9.91 6.84 -14.41
C PRO A 199 -9.96 7.89 -15.53
N SER A 200 -10.83 8.89 -15.46
CA SER A 200 -10.86 10.04 -16.39
C SER A 200 -10.00 11.21 -15.93
N ALA A 201 -9.75 11.36 -14.63
CA ALA A 201 -8.93 12.43 -14.05
C ALA A 201 -7.51 11.97 -13.71
N VAL A 202 -7.38 10.78 -13.10
CA VAL A 202 -6.11 10.17 -12.70
C VAL A 202 -6.11 8.71 -13.13
N ALA A 203 -5.55 8.45 -14.30
CA ALA A 203 -5.55 7.13 -14.93
C ALA A 203 -4.44 6.21 -14.39
N ARG A 204 -4.39 5.97 -13.08
CA ARG A 204 -3.60 4.86 -12.49
C ARG A 204 -4.01 4.54 -11.06
N ALA A 205 -3.77 3.31 -10.65
CA ALA A 205 -3.73 2.91 -9.26
C ALA A 205 -2.56 3.62 -8.52
N PRO A 206 -2.63 3.75 -7.18
CA PRO A 206 -1.53 4.22 -6.34
C PRO A 206 -0.31 3.33 -6.58
N ILE A 207 0.92 3.83 -6.51
CA ILE A 207 2.16 3.03 -6.64
C ILE A 207 2.74 2.67 -5.26
N GLY A 208 2.39 3.46 -4.24
CA GLY A 208 2.76 3.21 -2.85
C GLY A 208 1.67 3.70 -1.92
N ILE A 209 1.83 3.42 -0.62
CA ILE A 209 0.77 3.67 0.36
C ILE A 209 0.47 5.16 0.53
N HIS A 210 1.48 6.03 0.40
CA HIS A 210 1.34 7.48 0.53
C HIS A 210 1.29 8.20 -0.83
N ASP A 211 0.93 7.49 -1.90
CA ASP A 211 0.82 8.12 -3.21
C ASP A 211 -0.28 9.19 -3.21
N LEU A 212 0.03 10.39 -3.70
CA LEU A 212 -0.90 11.53 -3.67
C LEU A 212 -2.20 11.29 -4.43
N VAL A 213 -2.21 10.32 -5.36
CA VAL A 213 -3.45 9.92 -6.06
C VAL A 213 -4.51 9.36 -5.11
N LEU A 214 -4.11 8.86 -3.93
CA LEU A 214 -5.02 8.42 -2.87
C LEU A 214 -5.75 9.58 -2.17
N ASN A 215 -5.22 10.80 -2.24
CA ASN A 215 -5.84 11.96 -1.62
C ASN A 215 -6.94 12.55 -2.53
N ASP A 216 -6.74 12.47 -3.84
CA ASP A 216 -7.72 12.94 -4.80
C ASP A 216 -8.93 11.99 -4.84
N GLY A 217 -10.12 12.55 -4.66
CA GLY A 217 -11.36 11.78 -4.58
C GLY A 217 -11.60 11.03 -3.26
N ALA A 218 -10.67 11.05 -2.29
CA ALA A 218 -10.91 10.47 -0.98
C ALA A 218 -11.90 11.30 -0.15
N ALA A 219 -12.74 10.62 0.64
CA ALA A 219 -13.65 11.28 1.56
C ALA A 219 -12.91 11.92 2.74
N MET A 220 -11.80 11.33 3.16
CA MET A 220 -10.95 11.84 4.23
C MET A 220 -9.50 11.41 4.04
N THR A 221 -8.56 12.29 4.42
CA THR A 221 -7.13 12.00 4.49
C THR A 221 -6.68 12.18 5.92
N THR A 222 -6.19 11.10 6.53
CA THR A 222 -5.81 11.03 7.94
C THR A 222 -4.43 10.39 8.11
N ASP A 223 -4.25 9.54 9.13
CA ASP A 223 -3.03 8.84 9.43
C ASP A 223 -3.28 7.35 9.73
N MET A 224 -2.19 6.64 10.06
CA MET A 224 -2.23 5.23 10.41
C MET A 224 -3.03 4.93 11.69
N VAL A 225 -3.12 5.88 12.62
CA VAL A 225 -3.85 5.66 13.88
C VAL A 225 -5.35 5.54 13.56
N ASP A 226 -5.88 6.37 12.67
CA ASP A 226 -7.29 6.27 12.31
C ASP A 226 -7.62 4.95 11.61
N VAL A 227 -6.80 4.48 10.68
CA VAL A 227 -7.11 3.24 9.93
C VAL A 227 -6.74 1.99 10.72
N LEU A 228 -5.52 1.88 11.23
CA LEU A 228 -5.07 0.67 11.93
C LEU A 228 -5.60 0.59 13.37
N ALA A 229 -5.69 1.71 14.08
CA ALA A 229 -6.24 1.70 15.44
C ALA A 229 -7.75 1.86 15.47
N ALA A 230 -8.29 2.97 14.95
CA ALA A 230 -9.72 3.26 15.13
C ALA A 230 -10.62 2.34 14.28
N LEU A 231 -10.23 2.04 13.03
CA LEU A 231 -11.01 1.14 12.18
C LEU A 231 -10.67 -0.33 12.42
N LEU A 232 -9.42 -0.75 12.21
CA LEU A 232 -9.03 -2.16 12.24
C LEU A 232 -9.07 -2.73 13.67
N MET A 233 -8.28 -2.20 14.61
CA MET A 233 -8.33 -2.65 16.02
C MET A 233 -9.70 -2.36 16.67
N GLY A 234 -10.43 -1.35 16.20
CA GLY A 234 -11.81 -1.07 16.60
C GLY A 234 -12.86 -2.03 16.03
N GLY A 235 -12.47 -3.04 15.24
CA GLY A 235 -13.35 -4.08 14.69
C GLY A 235 -14.34 -3.59 13.63
N ARG A 236 -13.98 -2.51 12.91
CA ARG A 236 -14.77 -1.85 11.86
C ARG A 236 -14.34 -2.24 10.44
N VAL A 237 -13.27 -3.02 10.28
CA VAL A 237 -12.79 -3.48 8.97
C VAL A 237 -13.42 -4.83 8.64
N ASP A 238 -14.22 -4.84 7.57
CA ASP A 238 -14.94 -6.02 7.11
C ASP A 238 -14.07 -6.93 6.24
N MET A 239 -13.13 -6.35 5.48
CA MET A 239 -12.18 -7.10 4.67
C MET A 239 -10.78 -6.49 4.68
N GLY A 240 -9.77 -7.33 4.84
CA GLY A 240 -8.38 -7.03 4.50
C GLY A 240 -8.00 -7.69 3.18
N THR A 241 -7.29 -6.99 2.30
CA THR A 241 -6.73 -7.60 1.09
C THR A 241 -5.21 -7.63 1.18
N LEU A 242 -4.61 -8.82 1.06
CA LEU A 242 -3.19 -9.05 1.32
C LEU A 242 -2.49 -9.69 0.13
N THR A 243 -1.17 -9.57 0.11
CA THR A 243 -0.28 -10.34 -0.76
C THR A 243 0.99 -10.70 0.01
N ALA A 244 1.79 -11.63 -0.52
CA ALA A 244 2.99 -12.10 0.16
C ALA A 244 4.07 -12.62 -0.79
N ALA A 245 5.27 -12.81 -0.24
CA ALA A 245 6.36 -13.49 -0.92
C ALA A 245 6.22 -15.02 -0.82
N GLN A 246 5.71 -15.53 0.30
CA GLN A 246 5.32 -16.93 0.46
C GLN A 246 3.91 -17.07 1.05
N ILE A 247 3.23 -18.15 0.68
CA ILE A 247 2.02 -18.70 1.29
C ILE A 247 2.23 -20.20 1.54
N ASP A 248 1.68 -20.71 2.65
CA ASP A 248 1.65 -22.14 2.93
C ASP A 248 0.24 -22.75 2.98
N ARG A 249 0.17 -24.07 3.21
CA ARG A 249 -1.09 -24.84 3.23
C ARG A 249 -2.14 -24.32 4.21
N TYR A 250 -1.74 -23.61 5.28
CA TYR A 250 -2.66 -23.04 6.28
C TYR A 250 -2.95 -21.57 6.01
N GLY A 251 -2.49 -21.03 4.88
CA GLY A 251 -2.64 -19.63 4.53
C GLY A 251 -1.74 -18.69 5.31
N ASN A 252 -0.67 -19.19 5.95
CA ASN A 252 0.31 -18.31 6.58
C ASN A 252 1.09 -17.56 5.52
N LEU A 253 1.29 -16.27 5.73
CA LEU A 253 1.98 -15.39 4.78
C LEU A 253 3.35 -14.98 5.31
N ASN A 254 4.28 -14.80 4.38
CA ASN A 254 5.61 -14.25 4.64
C ASN A 254 5.92 -13.05 3.75
N THR A 255 6.26 -11.92 4.35
CA THR A 255 6.74 -10.72 3.67
C THR A 255 8.06 -10.20 4.24
N LEU A 256 8.74 -10.97 5.09
CA LEU A 256 9.85 -10.48 5.90
C LEU A 256 11.20 -11.10 5.53
N VAL A 257 11.27 -12.42 5.40
CA VAL A 257 12.56 -13.11 5.26
C VAL A 257 12.42 -14.44 4.53
N ILE A 258 13.35 -14.75 3.63
CA ILE A 258 13.51 -16.09 3.03
C ILE A 258 14.72 -16.77 3.67
N GLY A 259 14.55 -18.03 4.06
CA GLY A 259 15.51 -18.80 4.85
C GLY A 259 15.52 -18.46 6.34
N ASP A 260 16.63 -18.74 7.01
CA ASP A 260 16.78 -18.54 8.46
C ASP A 260 16.63 -17.06 8.87
N TYR A 261 15.91 -16.79 9.96
CA TYR A 261 15.65 -15.41 10.41
C TYR A 261 16.92 -14.67 10.85
N ALA A 262 17.84 -15.35 11.55
CA ALA A 262 19.06 -14.76 12.10
C ALA A 262 20.16 -14.61 11.02
N SER A 263 20.14 -15.45 9.99
CA SER A 263 21.05 -15.40 8.84
C SER A 263 20.28 -15.56 7.52
N PRO A 264 19.51 -14.55 7.11
CA PRO A 264 18.58 -14.64 5.99
C PRO A 264 19.30 -14.81 4.65
N GLU A 265 18.78 -15.69 3.79
CA GLU A 265 19.20 -15.72 2.38
C GLU A 265 18.76 -14.41 1.69
N ARG A 266 17.54 -13.96 2.01
CA ARG A 266 17.00 -12.70 1.49
C ARG A 266 16.15 -12.00 2.53
N ARG A 267 16.42 -10.71 2.73
CA ARG A 267 15.54 -9.79 3.47
C ARG A 267 14.52 -9.16 2.52
N LEU A 268 13.27 -9.13 2.94
CA LEU A 268 12.15 -8.58 2.18
C LEU A 268 11.70 -7.22 2.78
N ALA A 269 10.65 -6.64 2.20
CA ALA A 269 10.18 -5.30 2.53
C ALA A 269 9.73 -5.13 4.00
N GLY A 270 9.27 -6.20 4.64
CA GLY A 270 8.79 -6.17 6.02
C GLY A 270 7.31 -6.52 6.14
N THR A 271 6.77 -6.40 7.36
CA THR A 271 5.38 -6.73 7.64
C THR A 271 4.40 -5.69 7.11
N GLY A 272 4.74 -4.39 7.17
CA GLY A 272 3.76 -3.32 7.03
C GLY A 272 2.58 -3.54 8.01
N GLY A 273 1.38 -3.16 7.62
CA GLY A 273 0.13 -3.49 8.32
C GLY A 273 -0.40 -4.91 8.05
N ASN A 274 0.28 -5.76 7.27
CA ASN A 274 -0.23 -7.10 6.94
C ASN A 274 -0.49 -7.95 8.18
N THR A 275 0.37 -7.87 9.20
CA THR A 275 0.22 -8.63 10.44
C THR A 275 -1.06 -8.23 11.16
N ASP A 276 -1.29 -6.93 11.35
CA ASP A 276 -2.48 -6.41 12.03
C ASP A 276 -3.75 -6.80 11.26
N ILE A 277 -3.73 -6.67 9.94
CA ILE A 277 -4.86 -7.01 9.08
C ILE A 277 -5.19 -8.51 9.18
N ALA A 278 -4.19 -9.39 9.09
CA ALA A 278 -4.40 -10.83 9.20
C ALA A 278 -4.87 -11.30 10.59
N CYS A 279 -4.54 -10.53 11.63
CA CYS A 279 -4.99 -10.80 12.99
C CYS A 279 -6.41 -10.29 13.27
N LEU A 280 -6.82 -9.17 12.66
CA LEU A 280 -7.96 -8.38 13.16
C LEU A 280 -9.07 -8.11 12.14
N ALA A 281 -8.81 -8.21 10.84
CA ALA A 281 -9.86 -8.03 9.84
C ALA A 281 -10.88 -9.18 9.92
N ARG A 282 -12.16 -8.86 9.72
CA ARG A 282 -13.23 -9.88 9.77
C ARG A 282 -13.15 -10.89 8.65
N ARG A 283 -12.62 -10.49 7.50
CA ARG A 283 -12.33 -11.38 6.37
C ARG A 283 -11.00 -11.01 5.77
N VAL A 284 -10.28 -11.97 5.23
CA VAL A 284 -9.03 -11.73 4.51
C VAL A 284 -9.05 -12.41 3.15
N LEU A 285 -8.82 -11.62 2.11
CA LEU A 285 -8.63 -12.03 0.73
C LEU A 285 -7.15 -11.90 0.38
N VAL A 286 -6.52 -12.98 -0.09
CA VAL A 286 -5.11 -12.98 -0.48
C VAL A 286 -4.99 -13.07 -1.99
N LEU A 287 -4.15 -12.23 -2.59
CA LEU A 287 -3.77 -12.32 -3.99
C LEU A 287 -2.31 -12.72 -4.07
N ILE A 288 -2.01 -13.87 -4.67
CA ILE A 288 -0.63 -14.35 -4.78
C ILE A 288 -0.44 -15.23 -6.03
N PRO A 289 0.51 -14.89 -6.93
CA PRO A 289 0.81 -15.73 -8.08
C PRO A 289 1.22 -17.14 -7.69
N GLN A 290 0.86 -18.11 -8.52
CA GLN A 290 1.17 -19.52 -8.28
C GLN A 290 2.53 -19.88 -8.87
N GLU A 291 3.56 -19.78 -8.04
CA GLU A 291 4.94 -20.08 -8.38
C GLU A 291 5.58 -20.93 -7.27
N PRO A 292 6.46 -21.89 -7.57
CA PRO A 292 7.08 -22.77 -6.57
C PRO A 292 7.81 -22.04 -5.43
N ARG A 293 8.38 -20.86 -5.70
CA ARG A 293 9.04 -20.03 -4.69
C ARG A 293 8.07 -19.32 -3.73
N ARG A 294 6.80 -19.18 -4.15
CA ARG A 294 5.73 -18.50 -3.41
C ARG A 294 4.85 -19.49 -2.66
N TRP A 295 4.52 -20.62 -3.28
CA TRP A 295 3.70 -21.66 -2.68
C TRP A 295 4.61 -22.71 -2.08
N VAL A 296 4.74 -22.72 -0.76
CA VAL A 296 5.70 -23.54 -0.01
C VAL A 296 4.97 -24.37 1.04
N GLU A 297 5.49 -25.55 1.38
CA GLU A 297 4.80 -26.44 2.33
C GLU A 297 4.63 -25.82 3.74
N ARG A 298 5.58 -24.96 4.11
CA ARG A 298 5.58 -24.11 5.30
C ARG A 298 6.31 -22.80 4.97
N ALA A 299 5.78 -21.68 5.40
CA ALA A 299 6.46 -20.39 5.24
C ALA A 299 7.73 -20.35 6.11
N ASP A 300 8.81 -19.76 5.59
CA ASP A 300 10.08 -19.63 6.34
C ASP A 300 9.91 -18.77 7.59
N PHE A 301 8.99 -17.79 7.52
CA PHE A 301 8.60 -16.95 8.63
C PHE A 301 7.13 -16.54 8.51
N ILE A 302 6.37 -16.63 9.59
CA ILE A 302 4.97 -16.22 9.61
C ILE A 302 4.91 -14.74 9.98
N THR A 303 4.77 -13.88 8.98
CA THR A 303 4.51 -12.44 9.21
C THR A 303 3.04 -12.20 9.48
N SER A 304 2.18 -12.86 8.71
CA SER A 304 0.74 -12.68 8.77
C SER A 304 0.13 -14.06 9.01
N PRO A 305 -0.42 -14.33 10.21
CA PRO A 305 -0.86 -15.66 10.57
C PRO A 305 -2.10 -16.04 9.77
N GLY A 306 -2.03 -17.22 9.12
CA GLY A 306 -3.18 -17.94 8.60
C GLY A 306 -3.83 -18.74 9.72
N TYR A 307 -4.12 -20.02 9.47
CA TYR A 307 -4.52 -20.97 10.50
C TYR A 307 -3.34 -21.57 11.30
N ILE A 308 -2.14 -21.02 11.10
CA ILE A 308 -0.90 -21.34 11.81
C ILE A 308 -0.44 -22.77 11.55
N ASP A 309 -1.01 -23.73 12.25
CA ASP A 309 -0.65 -25.15 12.23
C ASP A 309 -1.89 -26.05 12.11
N GLY A 310 -3.09 -25.47 11.94
CA GLY A 310 -4.35 -26.18 11.76
C GLY A 310 -5.41 -25.84 12.81
N PRO A 311 -6.35 -26.75 13.09
CA PRO A 311 -7.47 -26.52 14.01
C PRO A 311 -7.03 -26.03 15.39
N GLY A 312 -7.65 -24.92 15.82
CA GLY A 312 -7.36 -24.24 17.08
C GLY A 312 -5.98 -23.58 17.16
N GLY A 313 -5.18 -23.58 16.09
CA GLY A 313 -3.86 -22.96 16.03
C GLY A 313 -3.88 -21.49 16.39
N ARG A 314 -4.81 -20.74 15.76
CA ARG A 314 -5.04 -19.32 16.04
C ARG A 314 -5.40 -19.05 17.49
N ARG A 315 -6.32 -19.84 18.08
CA ARG A 315 -6.68 -19.71 19.50
C ARG A 315 -5.49 -19.96 20.42
N ARG A 316 -4.66 -20.98 20.13
CA ARG A 316 -3.43 -21.24 20.91
C ARG A 316 -2.45 -20.07 20.86
N ALA A 317 -2.43 -19.33 19.76
CA ALA A 317 -1.64 -18.10 19.60
C ALA A 317 -2.32 -16.84 20.17
N GLY A 318 -3.51 -16.95 20.78
CA GLY A 318 -4.25 -15.81 21.34
C GLY A 318 -4.99 -14.97 20.30
N LEU A 319 -5.18 -15.50 19.08
CA LEU A 319 -5.91 -14.84 18.00
C LEU A 319 -7.38 -15.28 17.98
N GLY A 320 -8.23 -14.45 17.37
CA GLY A 320 -9.59 -14.85 17.02
C GLY A 320 -9.59 -16.02 16.04
N PRO A 321 -10.67 -16.82 16.00
CA PRO A 321 -10.72 -18.02 15.17
C PRO A 321 -10.55 -17.68 13.69
N GLN A 322 -11.22 -16.64 13.20
CA GLN A 322 -11.21 -16.26 11.79
C GLN A 322 -9.80 -15.97 11.25
N GLY A 323 -9.38 -16.74 10.22
CA GLY A 323 -8.17 -16.55 9.43
C GLY A 323 -8.48 -16.09 7.99
N PRO A 324 -7.61 -16.37 7.00
CA PRO A 324 -7.90 -16.10 5.59
C PRO A 324 -9.14 -16.86 5.12
N ASN A 325 -9.91 -16.21 4.23
CA ASN A 325 -11.15 -16.75 3.68
C ASN A 325 -10.95 -17.23 2.25
N LEU A 326 -10.23 -16.44 1.46
CA LEU A 326 -10.02 -16.71 0.04
C LEU A 326 -8.59 -16.39 -0.35
N VAL A 327 -8.05 -17.21 -1.26
CA VAL A 327 -6.81 -16.94 -1.99
C VAL A 327 -7.12 -16.97 -3.47
N VAL A 328 -6.73 -15.93 -4.20
CA VAL A 328 -6.82 -15.87 -5.65
C VAL A 328 -5.40 -15.91 -6.20
N SER A 329 -5.16 -16.87 -7.09
CA SER A 329 -3.87 -17.08 -7.74
C SER A 329 -3.96 -16.88 -9.25
N THR A 330 -2.87 -17.13 -9.95
CA THR A 330 -2.85 -17.18 -11.43
C THR A 330 -3.45 -18.46 -12.02
N MET A 331 -3.90 -19.43 -11.20
CA MET A 331 -4.47 -20.70 -11.68
C MET A 331 -5.89 -20.97 -11.17
N GLY A 332 -6.36 -20.22 -10.17
CA GLY A 332 -7.64 -20.53 -9.52
C GLY A 332 -7.90 -19.76 -8.24
N VAL A 333 -9.06 -20.05 -7.65
CA VAL A 333 -9.55 -19.53 -6.37
C VAL A 333 -9.58 -20.66 -5.34
N TYR A 334 -9.11 -20.35 -4.15
CA TYR A 334 -9.03 -21.29 -3.04
C TYR A 334 -9.78 -20.75 -1.83
N GLY A 335 -10.54 -21.63 -1.18
CA GLY A 335 -11.07 -21.42 0.15
C GLY A 335 -10.24 -22.17 1.20
N PHE A 336 -10.85 -22.39 2.36
CA PHE A 336 -10.27 -23.15 3.46
C PHE A 336 -11.30 -24.10 4.05
N ASP A 337 -10.89 -25.32 4.38
CA ASP A 337 -11.72 -26.30 5.09
C ASP A 337 -11.82 -25.92 6.59
N THR A 338 -12.65 -24.90 6.88
CA THR A 338 -12.83 -24.29 8.20
C THR A 338 -14.31 -23.93 8.44
N PRO A 339 -15.21 -24.91 8.61
CA PRO A 339 -16.66 -24.65 8.68
C PRO A 339 -17.06 -23.70 9.83
N ASP A 340 -16.25 -23.61 10.88
CA ASP A 340 -16.44 -22.76 12.06
C ASP A 340 -15.39 -21.66 12.21
N GLY A 341 -14.64 -21.38 11.13
CA GLY A 341 -13.60 -20.37 11.13
C GLY A 341 -12.31 -20.81 11.83
N GLY A 342 -12.00 -22.11 11.90
CA GLY A 342 -10.64 -22.59 12.20
C GLY A 342 -10.52 -23.45 13.46
N GLU A 343 -11.63 -23.92 14.01
CA GLU A 343 -11.67 -24.79 15.17
C GLU A 343 -11.91 -26.26 14.80
N THR A 344 -12.54 -26.50 13.66
CA THR A 344 -12.72 -27.81 13.05
C THR A 344 -12.33 -27.80 11.56
N GLY A 345 -12.47 -28.94 10.89
CA GLY A 345 -11.90 -29.17 9.56
C GLY A 345 -10.39 -29.38 9.61
N SER A 346 -9.74 -29.37 8.46
CA SER A 346 -8.29 -29.45 8.33
C SER A 346 -7.61 -28.07 8.41
N CYS A 347 -8.37 -27.00 8.22
CA CYS A 347 -7.89 -25.62 8.10
C CYS A 347 -6.89 -25.37 6.95
N GLN A 348 -6.83 -26.29 5.98
CA GLN A 348 -5.96 -26.18 4.82
C GLN A 348 -6.68 -25.56 3.63
N LEU A 349 -5.90 -25.05 2.69
CA LEU A 349 -6.36 -24.58 1.38
C LEU A 349 -7.13 -25.66 0.63
N VAL A 350 -8.28 -25.27 0.06
CA VAL A 350 -9.12 -26.09 -0.80
C VAL A 350 -9.29 -25.37 -2.14
N LEU A 351 -9.01 -26.04 -3.25
CA LEU A 351 -9.28 -25.52 -4.60
C LEU A 351 -10.79 -25.52 -4.86
N GLU A 352 -11.37 -24.34 -5.06
CA GLU A 352 -12.81 -24.14 -5.29
C GLU A 352 -13.12 -23.75 -6.74
N ALA A 353 -12.17 -23.09 -7.42
CA ALA A 353 -12.32 -22.71 -8.81
C ALA A 353 -11.00 -22.77 -9.56
N VAL A 354 -11.04 -23.10 -10.84
CA VAL A 354 -9.90 -23.06 -11.77
C VAL A 354 -10.05 -21.94 -12.78
N PHE A 355 -8.93 -21.39 -13.25
CA PHE A 355 -8.94 -20.46 -14.37
C PHE A 355 -9.09 -21.20 -15.70
N PRO A 356 -9.56 -20.52 -16.76
CA PRO A 356 -9.78 -21.15 -18.05
C PRO A 356 -8.56 -21.89 -18.58
N GLY A 357 -8.77 -23.15 -18.98
CA GLY A 357 -7.74 -24.04 -19.49
C GLY A 357 -6.89 -24.76 -18.43
N PHE A 358 -7.20 -24.62 -17.14
CA PHE A 358 -6.58 -25.42 -16.07
C PHE A 358 -7.51 -26.53 -15.60
N GLU A 359 -7.00 -27.76 -15.57
CA GLU A 359 -7.66 -28.88 -14.90
C GLU A 359 -7.26 -28.93 -13.41
N PRO A 360 -8.17 -29.29 -12.48
CA PRO A 360 -7.88 -29.38 -11.05
C PRO A 360 -6.64 -30.23 -10.72
N GLU A 361 -6.45 -31.35 -11.42
CA GLU A 361 -5.32 -32.26 -11.22
C GLU A 361 -3.98 -31.61 -11.57
N THR A 362 -3.98 -30.73 -12.58
CA THR A 362 -2.79 -29.95 -12.96
C THR A 362 -2.42 -28.96 -11.87
N VAL A 363 -3.43 -28.29 -11.29
CA VAL A 363 -3.22 -27.35 -10.20
C VAL A 363 -2.68 -28.07 -8.95
N GLN A 364 -3.25 -29.23 -8.60
CA GLN A 364 -2.76 -30.05 -7.49
C GLN A 364 -1.31 -30.47 -7.67
N ALA A 365 -0.92 -30.89 -8.88
CA ALA A 365 0.45 -31.33 -9.17
C ALA A 365 1.51 -30.21 -9.03
N LEU A 366 1.09 -28.95 -9.10
CA LEU A 366 1.96 -27.77 -8.99
C LEU A 366 2.07 -27.21 -7.56
N VAL A 367 1.30 -27.76 -6.62
CA VAL A 367 1.33 -27.36 -5.21
C VAL A 367 2.17 -28.38 -4.41
N PRO A 368 3.10 -27.95 -3.54
CA PRO A 368 4.06 -28.87 -2.89
C PRO A 368 3.48 -29.66 -1.70
N TRP A 369 2.17 -29.68 -1.53
CA TRP A 369 1.46 -30.47 -0.53
C TRP A 369 0.23 -31.11 -1.18
N PRO A 370 -0.38 -32.14 -0.58
CA PRO A 370 -1.61 -32.75 -1.10
C PRO A 370 -2.78 -31.78 -0.97
N LEU A 371 -2.91 -30.89 -1.96
CA LEU A 371 -3.95 -29.87 -2.03
C LEU A 371 -5.34 -30.52 -2.10
N GLN A 372 -6.23 -30.09 -1.22
CA GLN A 372 -7.62 -30.52 -1.23
C GLN A 372 -8.37 -29.84 -2.37
N VAL A 373 -9.34 -30.55 -2.96
CA VAL A 373 -10.16 -30.07 -4.07
C VAL A 373 -11.62 -30.17 -3.65
N ALA A 374 -12.38 -29.11 -3.89
CA ALA A 374 -13.81 -29.09 -3.58
C ALA A 374 -14.55 -30.16 -4.42
N PRO A 375 -15.67 -30.72 -3.90
CA PRO A 375 -16.47 -31.69 -4.65
C PRO A 375 -16.96 -31.16 -6.00
N GLU A 376 -17.20 -29.85 -6.07
CA GLU A 376 -17.56 -29.11 -7.27
C GLU A 376 -16.54 -28.00 -7.46
N VAL A 377 -15.75 -28.10 -8.53
CA VAL A 377 -14.79 -27.07 -8.92
C VAL A 377 -15.38 -26.31 -10.09
N ARG A 378 -15.64 -25.03 -9.88
CA ARG A 378 -16.14 -24.15 -10.96
C ARG A 378 -15.00 -23.66 -11.84
N GLU A 379 -15.31 -23.35 -13.09
CA GLU A 379 -14.40 -22.56 -13.93
C GLU A 379 -14.67 -21.07 -13.69
N VAL A 380 -13.60 -20.26 -13.64
CA VAL A 380 -13.71 -18.79 -13.51
C VAL A 380 -14.01 -18.19 -14.88
N GLU A 381 -15.05 -17.36 -14.94
CA GLU A 381 -15.43 -16.66 -16.16
C GLU A 381 -14.29 -15.79 -16.70
N PRO A 382 -13.98 -15.85 -18.01
CA PRO A 382 -12.99 -14.97 -18.63
C PRO A 382 -13.26 -13.48 -18.37
N PRO A 383 -12.23 -12.62 -18.47
CA PRO A 383 -12.41 -11.17 -18.37
C PRO A 383 -13.35 -10.61 -19.43
N THR A 384 -14.24 -9.72 -19.03
CA THR A 384 -14.97 -8.87 -19.97
C THR A 384 -14.05 -7.82 -20.59
N ALA A 385 -14.44 -7.30 -21.75
CA ALA A 385 -13.67 -6.25 -22.41
C ALA A 385 -13.61 -4.94 -21.58
N GLU A 386 -14.60 -4.67 -20.74
CA GLU A 386 -14.61 -3.50 -19.85
C GLU A 386 -13.64 -3.66 -18.68
N GLU A 387 -13.63 -4.82 -18.02
CA GLU A 387 -12.67 -5.13 -16.95
C GLU A 387 -11.23 -5.00 -17.45
N LEU A 388 -10.91 -5.60 -18.60
CA LEU A 388 -9.57 -5.51 -19.18
C LEU A 388 -9.17 -4.07 -19.52
N ARG A 389 -10.08 -3.30 -20.13
CA ARG A 389 -9.80 -1.90 -20.48
C ARG A 389 -9.57 -1.05 -19.23
N THR A 390 -10.39 -1.23 -18.19
CA THR A 390 -10.29 -0.46 -16.95
C THR A 390 -9.04 -0.86 -16.16
N LEU A 391 -8.76 -2.15 -16.01
CA LEU A 391 -7.56 -2.64 -15.34
C LEU A 391 -6.28 -2.11 -16.02
N ARG A 392 -6.18 -2.20 -17.35
CA ARG A 392 -5.04 -1.69 -18.12
C ARG A 392 -4.91 -0.17 -18.03
N ARG A 393 -6.01 0.56 -17.83
CA ARG A 393 -6.00 1.99 -17.54
C ARG A 393 -5.55 2.30 -16.12
N LEU A 394 -5.83 1.43 -15.16
CA LEU A 394 -5.34 1.55 -13.79
C LEU A 394 -3.86 1.15 -13.67
N ASP A 395 -3.31 0.38 -14.62
CA ASP A 395 -1.88 0.04 -14.67
C ASP A 395 -1.22 0.38 -16.03
N PRO A 396 -1.25 1.65 -16.48
CA PRO A 396 -0.83 2.03 -17.83
C PRO A 396 0.68 1.84 -18.07
N PHE A 397 1.47 1.83 -16.99
CA PHE A 397 2.93 1.67 -17.01
C PHE A 397 3.38 0.25 -16.71
N ARG A 398 2.43 -0.70 -16.56
CA ARG A 398 2.71 -2.08 -16.13
C ARG A 398 3.57 -2.12 -14.87
N HIS A 399 3.24 -1.26 -13.91
CA HIS A 399 3.91 -1.25 -12.61
C HIS A 399 3.65 -2.54 -11.86
N TYR A 400 2.41 -3.04 -11.93
CA TYR A 400 1.91 -4.21 -11.22
C TYR A 400 1.96 -5.47 -12.08
N LEU A 401 1.36 -5.40 -13.26
CA LEU A 401 1.10 -6.57 -14.12
C LEU A 401 2.22 -6.76 -15.15
N ALA A 402 3.47 -6.54 -14.74
CA ALA A 402 4.66 -6.90 -15.52
C ALA A 402 5.19 -8.27 -15.09
N PRO A 403 5.45 -9.19 -16.04
CA PRO A 403 6.07 -10.48 -15.73
C PRO A 403 7.36 -10.30 -14.91
N GLY A 404 7.47 -11.05 -13.81
CA GLY A 404 8.59 -10.97 -12.86
C GLY A 404 8.46 -9.89 -11.77
N ARG A 405 7.41 -9.04 -11.80
CA ARG A 405 7.12 -8.06 -10.74
C ARG A 405 6.01 -8.48 -9.78
N TYR A 406 4.98 -9.15 -10.27
CA TYR A 406 3.87 -9.64 -9.45
C TYR A 406 4.25 -10.91 -8.68
#